data_AF-A0A366HDK9-F1
#
_entry.id   AF-A0A366HDK9-F1
#
_cell.length_a   1.000
_cell.length_b   1.000
_cell.length_c   1.000
_cell.angle_alpha   90.00
_cell.angle_beta   90.00
_cell.angle_gamma   90.00
#
_symmetry.space_group_name_H-M   'P 1'
#
loop_
_entity.id
_entity.type
_entity.pdbx_description
1 polymer ?
#
loop_
_entity_poly.entity_id
_entity_poly.type
_entity_poly.pdbx_seq_one_letter_code
_entity_poly.pdbx_strand_id
1 'polypeptide(L)'
;MTECKRATCALCPAPSVGWRGPRKCKHNEVAIPLKWVVKRGEFSSAMARTFLIPAVVIFLIASTTLALATPGQIVTVEEKLLGSNPTGYITLRTEVDNLGTYYGNRTQRFLVEYSKEPSDPKQEAALGAQVQAKLLLDITTTNDATQDDPFTPEATTRKLNEKDGEVKLADLLERYPSQARKWSAENVVQLEVEPSKGLWLGSTNLAWAGWIKERFLEDRNSDLEWRLDEVYEDENCLYLSVSTEEYGQRLVSIPPRKTKQVRDQLAKQPVYLIAGHSKNKDEAIKLAQELIKKTKGKFRCEVWSSGRYAAEMIYVVADSDSSQHLARFRFEETEKLTGVDLSVMSSADFSERTEVKVSAEKE
;
A
#
# COMPACT_ATOMS: atom_id res chain seq x y z
N MET A 1 21.25 57.94 -16.32
CA MET A 1 22.45 57.14 -16.60
C MET A 1 22.03 55.69 -16.76
N THR A 2 22.25 55.18 -17.98
CA THR A 2 22.30 53.78 -18.45
C THR A 2 21.16 52.80 -18.17
N GLU A 3 20.54 52.44 -19.30
CA GLU A 3 19.56 51.40 -19.63
C GLU A 3 19.99 49.97 -19.26
N CYS A 4 19.00 49.07 -19.10
CA CYS A 4 18.91 47.89 -19.97
C CYS A 4 17.47 47.33 -20.05
N LYS A 5 17.17 46.68 -21.18
CA LYS A 5 15.87 46.65 -21.88
C LYS A 5 15.05 45.36 -21.71
N ARG A 6 13.72 45.55 -21.71
CA ARG A 6 12.59 44.81 -22.35
C ARG A 6 12.80 43.35 -22.80
N ALA A 7 11.81 42.50 -22.52
CA ALA A 7 10.72 42.20 -23.48
C ALA A 7 9.56 41.41 -22.84
N THR A 8 8.34 41.78 -23.24
CA THR A 8 7.04 41.36 -22.73
C THR A 8 6.17 40.85 -23.88
N CYS A 9 5.08 40.17 -23.52
CA CYS A 9 3.85 39.84 -24.28
C CYS A 9 3.91 38.54 -25.10
N ALA A 10 3.10 37.50 -24.83
CA ALA A 10 1.64 37.40 -24.64
C ALA A 10 0.83 37.72 -25.90
N LEU A 11 0.12 36.71 -26.45
CA LEU A 11 -1.31 36.72 -26.82
C LEU A 11 -1.67 35.49 -27.71
N CYS A 12 -2.66 34.71 -27.23
CA CYS A 12 -3.57 33.84 -28.02
C CYS A 12 -4.49 34.72 -28.91
N PRO A 13 -5.45 34.20 -29.74
CA PRO A 13 -5.97 32.83 -29.91
C PRO A 13 -6.23 32.36 -31.38
N ALA A 14 -6.74 31.14 -31.53
CA ALA A 14 -7.41 30.53 -32.71
C ALA A 14 -8.62 31.39 -33.19
N PRO A 15 -9.26 31.22 -34.41
CA PRO A 15 -9.69 29.93 -34.99
C PRO A 15 -9.88 29.81 -36.54
N SER A 16 -10.28 28.59 -36.97
CA SER A 16 -11.29 28.28 -38.02
C SER A 16 -10.93 28.09 -39.53
N VAL A 17 -11.57 27.04 -40.12
CA VAL A 17 -11.93 26.76 -41.54
C VAL A 17 -10.76 26.53 -42.54
N GLY A 18 -10.71 25.59 -43.48
CA GLY A 18 -11.58 24.56 -44.06
C GLY A 18 -11.17 24.31 -45.53
N TRP A 19 -11.16 23.05 -45.98
CA TRP A 19 -11.36 22.56 -47.37
C TRP A 19 -10.41 22.94 -48.55
N ARG A 20 -9.71 21.94 -49.12
CA ARG A 20 -9.85 21.36 -50.49
C ARG A 20 -8.56 20.65 -50.95
N GLY A 21 -8.70 19.45 -51.54
CA GLY A 21 -7.62 18.68 -52.20
C GLY A 21 -7.28 19.16 -53.63
N PRO A 22 -6.94 18.26 -54.55
CA PRO A 22 -5.58 17.77 -54.82
C PRO A 22 -5.05 18.24 -56.19
N ARG A 23 -3.73 18.20 -56.44
CA ARG A 23 -3.17 18.27 -57.80
C ARG A 23 -1.98 17.33 -58.02
N LYS A 24 -2.14 16.50 -59.06
CA LYS A 24 -1.11 15.73 -59.78
C LYS A 24 -0.28 16.68 -60.66
N CYS A 25 1.03 16.42 -60.80
CA CYS A 25 1.87 16.74 -61.97
C CYS A 25 2.96 15.65 -62.05
N LYS A 26 2.83 14.67 -62.96
CA LYS A 26 3.38 14.60 -64.34
C LYS A 26 4.91 14.40 -64.42
N HIS A 27 5.23 13.24 -64.98
CA HIS A 27 6.51 12.78 -65.51
C HIS A 27 7.25 13.81 -66.37
N ASN A 28 8.58 13.72 -66.33
CA ASN A 28 9.41 13.79 -67.52
C ASN A 28 10.59 12.82 -67.38
N GLU A 29 10.69 11.93 -68.35
CA GLU A 29 11.81 11.01 -68.59
C GLU A 29 13.00 11.78 -69.17
N VAL A 30 14.21 11.46 -68.70
CA VAL A 30 15.43 11.63 -69.50
C VAL A 30 16.31 10.41 -69.25
N ALA A 31 16.49 9.61 -70.29
CA ALA A 31 17.45 8.51 -70.35
C ALA A 31 18.74 9.00 -71.02
N ILE A 32 19.89 8.84 -70.36
CA ILE A 32 21.24 8.95 -70.95
C ILE A 32 22.15 7.92 -70.23
N PRO A 33 23.07 7.22 -70.94
CA PRO A 33 23.30 5.80 -70.75
C PRO A 33 24.43 5.43 -69.78
N LEU A 34 24.26 4.28 -69.13
CA LEU A 34 25.27 3.54 -68.38
C LEU A 34 26.32 2.93 -69.32
N LYS A 35 27.52 3.49 -69.31
CA LYS A 35 28.76 2.74 -69.55
C LYS A 35 29.81 3.18 -68.54
N TRP A 36 29.90 2.45 -67.43
CA TRP A 36 31.13 2.37 -66.65
C TRP A 36 31.49 0.91 -66.48
N VAL A 37 32.59 0.57 -67.15
CA VAL A 37 33.32 -0.69 -67.05
C VAL A 37 33.90 -0.74 -65.64
N VAL A 38 33.27 -1.52 -64.76
CA VAL A 38 33.86 -1.86 -63.46
C VAL A 38 34.75 -3.09 -63.66
N LYS A 39 36.06 -2.87 -63.56
CA LYS A 39 37.09 -3.90 -63.47
C LYS A 39 36.70 -4.92 -62.37
N ARG A 40 36.32 -6.13 -62.78
CA ARG A 40 36.30 -7.30 -61.89
C ARG A 40 37.76 -7.64 -61.57
N GLY A 41 38.18 -7.43 -60.34
CA GLY A 41 39.53 -7.87 -59.92
C GLY A 41 39.90 -7.59 -58.48
N GLU A 42 39.41 -6.52 -57.85
CA GLU A 42 39.95 -6.08 -56.53
C GLU A 42 38.88 -5.67 -55.51
N PHE A 43 37.60 -5.95 -55.76
CA PHE A 43 36.49 -5.50 -54.91
C PHE A 43 36.03 -6.51 -53.83
N SER A 44 36.72 -7.65 -53.69
CA SER A 44 36.33 -8.71 -52.74
C SER A 44 36.97 -8.58 -51.35
N SER A 45 38.20 -8.05 -51.25
CA SER A 45 38.93 -8.01 -49.97
C SER A 45 38.68 -6.75 -49.15
N ALA A 46 38.37 -5.62 -49.79
CA ALA A 46 38.16 -4.34 -49.10
C ALA A 46 36.77 -4.24 -48.45
N MET A 47 35.69 -4.61 -49.15
CA MET A 47 34.33 -4.60 -48.56
C MET A 47 34.13 -5.65 -47.47
N ALA A 48 34.81 -6.80 -47.55
CA ALA A 48 34.76 -7.80 -46.49
C ALA A 48 35.35 -7.24 -45.17
N ARG A 49 36.41 -6.44 -45.25
CA ARG A 49 37.06 -5.86 -44.05
C ARG A 49 36.25 -4.73 -43.42
N THR A 50 35.53 -3.92 -44.20
CA THR A 50 34.72 -2.80 -43.64
C THR A 50 33.45 -3.26 -42.94
N PHE A 51 32.90 -4.44 -43.28
CA PHE A 51 31.72 -5.00 -42.60
C PHE A 51 32.05 -6.03 -41.51
N LEU A 52 33.15 -6.78 -41.64
CA LEU A 52 33.56 -7.76 -40.61
C LEU A 52 34.01 -7.08 -39.32
N ILE A 53 34.71 -5.95 -39.39
CA ILE A 53 35.20 -5.27 -38.19
C ILE A 53 34.05 -4.77 -37.28
N PRO A 54 33.05 -4.01 -37.76
CA PRO A 54 31.93 -3.60 -36.91
C PRO A 54 31.06 -4.79 -36.46
N ALA A 55 30.88 -5.83 -37.29
CA ALA A 55 30.13 -7.02 -36.89
C ALA A 55 30.85 -7.83 -35.80
N VAL A 56 32.17 -7.98 -35.89
CA VAL A 56 32.99 -8.65 -34.86
C VAL A 56 33.06 -7.82 -33.58
N VAL A 57 33.11 -6.49 -33.68
CA VAL A 57 33.05 -5.59 -32.51
C VAL A 57 31.67 -5.63 -31.85
N ILE A 58 30.58 -5.60 -32.62
CA ILE A 58 29.21 -5.76 -32.08
C ILE A 58 29.03 -7.15 -31.49
N PHE A 59 29.56 -8.20 -32.11
CA PHE A 59 29.51 -9.56 -31.57
C PHE A 59 30.38 -9.70 -30.31
N LEU A 60 31.55 -9.06 -30.24
CA LEU A 60 32.40 -9.00 -29.03
C LEU A 60 31.75 -8.17 -27.91
N ILE A 61 31.08 -7.06 -28.23
CA ILE A 61 30.35 -6.25 -27.25
C ILE A 61 29.09 -7.00 -26.80
N ALA A 62 28.34 -7.64 -27.71
CA ALA A 62 27.15 -8.43 -27.38
C ALA A 62 27.50 -9.72 -26.60
N SER A 63 28.62 -10.37 -26.91
CA SER A 63 29.08 -11.55 -26.17
C SER A 63 29.71 -11.18 -24.83
N THR A 64 30.29 -9.99 -24.66
CA THR A 64 30.73 -9.49 -23.34
C THR A 64 29.58 -8.96 -22.49
N THR A 65 28.48 -8.46 -23.07
CA THR A 65 27.28 -8.07 -22.29
C THR A 65 26.40 -9.26 -21.90
N LEU A 66 26.46 -10.38 -22.64
CA LEU A 66 25.80 -11.65 -22.28
C LEU A 66 26.62 -12.51 -21.29
N ALA A 67 27.89 -12.17 -21.06
CA ALA A 67 28.70 -12.81 -20.03
C ALA A 67 28.40 -12.22 -18.65
N LEU A 68 27.50 -12.88 -17.92
CA LEU A 68 27.52 -12.94 -16.44
C LEU A 68 27.41 -11.58 -15.71
N ALA A 69 26.29 -10.88 -15.87
CA ALA A 69 25.90 -9.92 -14.84
C ALA A 69 25.50 -10.70 -13.58
N THR A 70 26.45 -10.99 -12.70
CA THR A 70 26.18 -11.44 -11.33
C THR A 70 25.13 -10.49 -10.73
N PRO A 71 24.08 -11.02 -10.10
CA PRO A 71 23.03 -10.16 -9.58
C PRO A 71 23.64 -9.24 -8.52
N GLY A 72 23.11 -8.02 -8.40
CA GLY A 72 23.47 -7.17 -7.28
C GLY A 72 23.20 -7.90 -5.96
N GLN A 73 24.02 -7.63 -4.94
CA GLN A 73 23.75 -8.16 -3.61
C GLN A 73 22.44 -7.57 -3.09
N ILE A 74 21.48 -8.43 -2.76
CA ILE A 74 20.16 -8.06 -2.24
C ILE A 74 19.91 -8.89 -0.99
N VAL A 75 19.47 -8.22 0.07
CA VAL A 75 19.04 -8.83 1.32
C VAL A 75 17.55 -8.62 1.47
N THR A 76 16.79 -9.72 1.43
CA THR A 76 15.36 -9.70 1.74
C THR A 76 15.14 -10.07 3.20
N VAL A 77 14.21 -9.38 3.86
CA VAL A 77 13.90 -9.57 5.28
C VAL A 77 12.44 -10.00 5.40
N GLU A 78 12.15 -11.00 6.22
CA GLU A 78 10.79 -11.42 6.57
C GLU A 78 10.67 -11.47 8.10
N GLU A 79 9.75 -10.70 8.67
CA GLU A 79 9.48 -10.74 10.11
C GLU A 79 8.14 -11.37 10.43
N LYS A 80 8.15 -12.31 11.37
CA LYS A 80 6.95 -12.96 11.91
C LYS A 80 6.81 -12.70 13.40
N LEU A 81 5.64 -12.23 13.82
CA LEU A 81 5.33 -12.01 15.24
C LEU A 81 5.23 -13.35 15.96
N LEU A 82 5.95 -13.51 17.07
CA LEU A 82 5.90 -14.72 17.90
C LEU A 82 5.12 -14.52 19.20
N GLY A 83 5.13 -13.30 19.74
CA GLY A 83 4.41 -12.97 20.96
C GLY A 83 4.66 -11.54 21.41
N SER A 84 3.91 -11.12 22.42
CA SER A 84 4.01 -9.80 23.01
C SER A 84 3.75 -9.82 24.52
N ASN A 85 4.09 -8.72 25.18
CA ASN A 85 3.76 -8.44 26.57
C ASN A 85 3.45 -6.93 26.71
N PRO A 86 3.25 -6.38 27.92
CA PRO A 86 2.95 -4.96 28.09
C PRO A 86 4.06 -4.01 27.63
N THR A 87 5.34 -4.40 27.73
CA THR A 87 6.49 -3.51 27.50
C THR A 87 7.14 -3.70 26.12
N GLY A 88 6.95 -4.86 25.48
CA GLY A 88 7.63 -5.21 24.24
C GLY A 88 6.93 -6.29 23.44
N TYR A 89 7.52 -6.63 22.31
CA TYR A 89 7.11 -7.73 21.44
C TYR A 89 8.33 -8.39 20.81
N ILE A 90 8.14 -9.62 20.35
CA ILE A 90 9.22 -10.44 19.81
C ILE A 90 8.86 -10.98 18.43
N THR A 91 9.81 -10.88 17.51
CA THR A 91 9.67 -11.38 16.13
C THR A 91 10.76 -12.39 15.81
N LEU A 92 10.42 -13.31 14.91
CA LEU A 92 11.40 -14.09 14.16
C LEU A 92 11.69 -13.35 12.87
N ARG A 93 12.88 -12.80 12.74
CA ARG A 93 13.37 -12.13 11.54
C ARG A 93 14.20 -13.13 10.73
N THR A 94 13.80 -13.40 9.49
CA THR A 94 14.57 -14.19 8.53
C THR A 94 15.17 -13.24 7.51
N GLU A 95 16.48 -13.29 7.35
CA GLU A 95 17.20 -12.56 6.31
C GLU A 95 17.71 -13.56 5.27
N VAL A 96 17.47 -13.26 4.00
CA VAL A 96 18.00 -14.03 2.88
C VAL A 96 18.86 -13.10 2.03
N ASP A 97 20.17 -13.31 2.09
CA ASP A 97 21.17 -12.62 1.30
C ASP A 97 21.54 -13.49 0.09
N ASN A 98 21.41 -12.97 -1.13
CA ASN A 98 21.83 -13.69 -2.34
C ASN A 98 23.37 -13.71 -2.55
N LEU A 99 24.14 -13.08 -1.65
CA LEU A 99 25.60 -12.98 -1.69
C LEU A 99 26.15 -12.35 -2.99
N GLY A 100 25.30 -11.67 -3.77
CA GLY A 100 25.64 -11.19 -5.11
C GLY A 100 25.85 -12.31 -6.14
N THR A 101 25.20 -13.46 -5.95
CA THR A 101 25.33 -14.63 -6.84
C THR A 101 23.96 -15.23 -7.18
N TYR A 102 23.84 -15.89 -8.35
CA TYR A 102 22.63 -16.66 -8.69
C TYR A 102 22.59 -18.04 -8.03
N TYR A 103 23.74 -18.53 -7.57
CA TYR A 103 23.95 -19.91 -7.17
C TYR A 103 24.15 -20.07 -5.67
N GLY A 104 24.04 -18.99 -4.91
CA GLY A 104 24.27 -19.00 -3.48
C GLY A 104 23.29 -18.11 -2.76
N ASN A 105 22.86 -18.55 -1.59
CA ASN A 105 22.22 -17.66 -0.63
C ASN A 105 22.68 -17.97 0.78
N ARG A 106 22.59 -16.96 1.66
CA ARG A 106 22.76 -17.11 3.09
C ARG A 106 21.42 -16.78 3.75
N THR A 107 20.90 -17.73 4.52
CA THR A 107 19.71 -17.53 5.33
C THR A 107 20.13 -17.39 6.78
N GLN A 108 19.84 -16.24 7.38
CA GLN A 108 20.04 -15.98 8.80
C GLN A 108 18.68 -15.82 9.47
N ARG A 109 18.50 -16.41 10.65
CA ARG A 109 17.30 -16.23 11.47
C ARG A 109 17.67 -15.62 12.79
N PHE A 110 17.08 -14.48 13.09
CA PHE A 110 17.25 -13.75 14.32
C PHE A 110 15.96 -13.78 15.13
N LEU A 111 16.12 -13.89 16.43
CA LEU A 111 15.10 -13.53 17.38
C LEU A 111 15.31 -12.06 17.74
N VAL A 112 14.32 -11.22 17.45
CA VAL A 112 14.44 -9.77 17.66
C VAL A 112 13.39 -9.33 18.66
N GLU A 113 13.84 -8.70 19.74
CA GLU A 113 13.00 -8.10 20.77
C GLU A 113 12.89 -6.59 20.52
N TYR A 114 11.67 -6.09 20.52
CA TYR A 114 11.32 -4.71 20.25
C TYR A 114 10.57 -4.11 21.43
N SER A 115 10.85 -2.85 21.75
CA SER A 115 10.12 -2.09 22.78
C SER A 115 8.81 -1.55 22.21
N LYS A 116 7.73 -1.59 22.99
CA LYS A 116 6.47 -0.90 22.65
C LYS A 116 6.51 0.60 22.97
N GLU A 117 7.50 1.03 23.75
CA GLU A 117 7.69 2.45 24.07
C GLU A 117 8.34 3.18 22.89
N PRO A 118 7.78 4.32 22.46
CA PRO A 118 8.41 5.13 21.43
C PRO A 118 9.74 5.70 21.96
N SER A 119 10.80 5.58 21.17
CA SER A 119 12.12 6.15 21.51
C SER A 119 12.14 7.68 21.51
N ASP A 120 11.13 8.32 20.91
CA ASP A 120 10.90 9.76 20.92
C ASP A 120 9.43 10.05 21.27
N PRO A 121 9.13 10.83 22.33
CA PRO A 121 7.75 11.19 22.71
C PRO A 121 6.96 11.90 21.61
N LYS A 122 7.64 12.48 20.61
CA LYS A 122 7.01 13.13 19.45
C LYS A 122 6.69 12.16 18.31
N GLN A 123 7.17 10.91 18.37
CA GLN A 123 6.92 9.91 17.35
C GLN A 123 5.68 9.09 17.73
N GLU A 124 4.63 9.26 16.93
CA GLU A 124 3.30 8.72 17.21
C GLU A 124 3.10 7.26 16.76
N ALA A 125 4.09 6.67 16.10
CA ALA A 125 4.17 5.26 15.74
C ALA A 125 5.63 4.82 15.85
N ALA A 126 5.87 3.61 16.35
CA ALA A 126 7.22 3.06 16.49
C ALA A 126 7.29 1.71 15.77
N LEU A 127 8.19 1.57 14.79
CA LEU A 127 8.98 0.34 14.78
C LEU A 127 9.57 0.31 16.17
N GLY A 128 9.14 -0.64 17.00
CA GLY A 128 9.60 -0.68 18.39
C GLY A 128 11.11 -0.55 18.39
N ALA A 129 11.68 0.26 19.28
CA ALA A 129 13.14 0.35 19.30
C ALA A 129 13.69 -1.06 19.50
N GLN A 130 14.57 -1.52 18.61
CA GLN A 130 15.21 -2.82 18.75
C GLN A 130 15.95 -2.84 20.08
N VAL A 131 15.51 -3.68 21.00
CA VAL A 131 16.10 -3.86 22.33
C VAL A 131 17.24 -4.87 22.23
N GLN A 132 16.99 -5.97 21.53
CA GLN A 132 17.94 -7.06 21.37
C GLN A 132 17.71 -7.78 20.05
N ALA A 133 18.79 -8.26 19.42
CA ALA A 133 18.72 -9.25 18.36
C ALA A 133 19.67 -10.39 18.67
N LYS A 134 19.19 -11.63 18.58
CA LYS A 134 19.97 -12.84 18.84
C LYS A 134 19.91 -13.76 17.63
N LEU A 135 21.06 -14.11 17.05
CA LEU A 135 21.15 -15.04 15.94
C LEU A 135 20.80 -16.45 16.43
N LEU A 136 19.81 -17.09 15.80
CA LEU A 136 19.40 -18.45 16.11
C LEU A 136 19.98 -19.47 15.12
N LEU A 137 20.12 -19.07 13.87
CA LEU A 137 20.49 -19.97 12.79
C LEU A 137 21.15 -19.19 11.65
N ASP A 138 22.24 -19.72 11.12
CA ASP A 138 22.91 -19.22 9.92
C ASP A 138 23.28 -20.40 9.01
N ILE A 139 22.69 -20.42 7.81
CA ILE A 139 22.90 -21.45 6.81
C ILE A 139 23.30 -20.79 5.50
N THR A 140 24.38 -21.27 4.90
CA THR A 140 24.70 -20.96 3.49
C THR A 140 24.27 -22.13 2.62
N THR A 141 23.48 -21.83 1.60
CA THR A 141 23.11 -22.78 0.56
C THR A 141 23.85 -22.40 -0.73
N THR A 142 24.48 -23.37 -1.37
CA THR A 142 25.13 -23.20 -2.67
C THR A 142 24.63 -24.28 -3.62
N ASN A 143 24.12 -23.84 -4.77
CA ASN A 143 23.80 -24.69 -5.92
C ASN A 143 25.03 -24.81 -6.81
N ASP A 144 25.29 -25.99 -7.34
CA ASP A 144 26.40 -26.20 -8.25
C ASP A 144 26.14 -25.50 -9.59
N ALA A 145 26.99 -24.52 -9.93
CA ALA A 145 26.90 -23.76 -11.17
C ALA A 145 27.46 -24.52 -12.39
N THR A 146 28.09 -25.69 -12.18
CA THR A 146 28.78 -26.46 -13.23
C THR A 146 27.99 -27.65 -13.75
N GLN A 147 26.65 -27.58 -13.63
CA GLN A 147 25.81 -28.68 -14.05
C GLN A 147 25.83 -28.89 -15.57
N ASP A 148 26.41 -30.01 -16.00
CA ASP A 148 26.53 -30.39 -17.41
C ASP A 148 25.24 -31.04 -17.99
N ASP A 149 24.36 -31.61 -17.16
CA ASP A 149 23.14 -32.31 -17.58
C ASP A 149 21.86 -31.62 -17.06
N PRO A 150 20.99 -31.06 -17.93
CA PRO A 150 19.77 -30.35 -17.54
C PRO A 150 18.65 -31.24 -16.98
N PHE A 151 18.78 -32.57 -17.03
CA PHE A 151 17.76 -33.50 -16.52
C PHE A 151 18.04 -34.03 -15.10
N THR A 152 19.22 -33.73 -14.57
CA THR A 152 19.56 -34.06 -13.17
C THR A 152 19.09 -32.91 -12.25
N PRO A 153 18.57 -33.15 -11.04
CA PRO A 153 18.30 -32.06 -10.10
C PRO A 153 19.61 -31.39 -9.65
N GLU A 154 19.63 -30.05 -9.57
CA GLU A 154 20.80 -29.29 -9.08
C GLU A 154 21.31 -29.84 -7.74
N ALA A 155 22.61 -30.08 -7.63
CA ALA A 155 23.22 -30.49 -6.38
C ALA A 155 23.26 -29.29 -5.41
N THR A 156 22.31 -29.24 -4.49
CA THR A 156 22.26 -28.22 -3.44
C THR A 156 23.10 -28.62 -2.23
N THR A 157 24.19 -27.89 -1.97
CA THR A 157 24.97 -28.03 -0.74
C THR A 157 24.48 -27.05 0.31
N ARG A 158 24.26 -27.53 1.55
CA ARG A 158 23.89 -26.69 2.70
C ARG A 158 24.97 -26.77 3.77
N LYS A 159 25.54 -25.63 4.11
CA LYS A 159 26.52 -25.48 5.19
C LYS A 159 25.86 -24.76 6.36
N LEU A 160 25.78 -25.43 7.51
CA LEU A 160 25.40 -24.79 8.77
C LEU A 160 26.62 -24.03 9.31
N ASN A 161 26.54 -22.71 9.35
CA ASN A 161 27.61 -21.88 9.89
C ASN A 161 27.47 -21.71 11.40
N GLU A 162 26.25 -21.41 11.86
CA GLU A 162 25.96 -21.17 13.26
C GLU A 162 24.56 -21.65 13.63
N LYS A 163 24.41 -22.12 14.86
CA LYS A 163 23.13 -22.47 15.46
C LYS A 163 23.18 -22.22 16.96
N ASP A 164 22.23 -21.44 17.45
CA ASP A 164 21.99 -21.29 18.88
C ASP A 164 20.94 -22.31 19.33
N GLY A 165 21.27 -23.09 20.35
CA GLY A 165 20.36 -24.06 20.98
C GLY A 165 19.96 -23.68 22.42
N GLU A 166 20.42 -22.54 22.92
CA GLU A 166 20.17 -22.08 24.28
C GLU A 166 18.79 -21.44 24.41
N VAL A 167 18.33 -20.75 23.36
CA VAL A 167 17.00 -20.14 23.36
C VAL A 167 15.92 -21.21 23.29
N LYS A 168 15.18 -21.39 24.38
CA LYS A 168 14.02 -22.29 24.42
C LYS A 168 12.74 -21.53 24.09
N LEU A 169 11.91 -22.12 23.24
CA LEU A 169 10.59 -21.57 22.90
C LEU A 169 9.71 -21.39 24.15
N ALA A 170 9.80 -22.30 25.12
CA ALA A 170 9.07 -22.19 26.39
C ALA A 170 9.38 -20.88 27.12
N ASP A 171 10.66 -20.56 27.31
CA ASP A 171 11.11 -19.32 27.97
C ASP A 171 10.65 -18.05 27.23
N LEU A 172 10.44 -18.14 25.91
CA LEU A 172 9.89 -17.04 25.11
C LEU A 172 8.39 -16.89 25.31
N LEU A 173 7.64 -18.00 25.31
CA LEU A 173 6.19 -17.99 25.52
C LEU A 173 5.84 -17.55 26.95
N GLU A 174 6.69 -17.84 27.94
CA GLU A 174 6.52 -17.32 29.31
C GLU A 174 6.77 -15.81 29.41
N ARG A 175 7.80 -15.29 28.71
CA ARG A 175 8.13 -13.85 28.70
C ARG A 175 7.19 -13.01 27.83
N TYR A 176 6.66 -13.60 26.77
CA TYR A 176 5.78 -12.98 25.78
C TYR A 176 4.50 -13.80 25.60
N PRO A 177 3.64 -13.87 26.64
CA PRO A 177 2.51 -14.77 26.67
C PRO A 177 1.37 -14.36 25.73
N SER A 178 1.28 -13.08 25.39
CA SER A 178 0.19 -12.58 24.55
C SER A 178 0.42 -12.96 23.10
N GLN A 179 -0.55 -13.70 22.56
CA GLN A 179 -0.62 -14.00 21.12
C GLN A 179 -1.52 -12.96 20.47
N ALA A 180 -0.95 -12.14 19.60
CA ALA A 180 -1.74 -11.16 18.88
C ALA A 180 -2.69 -11.86 17.91
N ARG A 181 -3.95 -11.47 17.94
CA ARG A 181 -5.00 -11.97 17.05
C ARG A 181 -4.85 -11.29 15.69
N LYS A 182 -4.81 -12.08 14.62
CA LYS A 182 -4.92 -11.57 13.26
C LYS A 182 -6.30 -10.94 13.03
N TRP A 183 -6.34 -9.74 12.47
CA TRP A 183 -7.58 -9.07 12.07
C TRP A 183 -8.33 -9.87 10.99
N SER A 184 -9.65 -9.84 11.06
CA SER A 184 -10.51 -10.37 9.99
C SER A 184 -10.37 -9.51 8.73
N ALA A 185 -10.68 -10.09 7.57
CA ALA A 185 -10.72 -9.33 6.31
C ALA A 185 -11.67 -8.13 6.41
N GLU A 186 -12.78 -8.24 7.13
CA GLU A 186 -13.75 -7.17 7.37
C GLU A 186 -13.13 -5.97 8.10
N ASN A 187 -12.28 -6.21 9.11
CA ASN A 187 -11.60 -5.13 9.82
C ASN A 187 -10.50 -4.50 8.94
N VAL A 188 -9.80 -5.31 8.15
CA VAL A 188 -8.74 -4.83 7.24
C VAL A 188 -9.32 -3.95 6.13
N VAL A 189 -10.49 -4.28 5.58
CA VAL A 189 -11.15 -3.47 4.51
C VAL A 189 -11.57 -2.08 5.00
N GLN A 190 -11.73 -1.88 6.31
CA GLN A 190 -12.02 -0.55 6.87
C GLN A 190 -10.78 0.37 6.87
N LEU A 191 -9.58 -0.18 6.67
CA LEU A 191 -8.36 0.60 6.58
C LEU A 191 -8.23 1.24 5.20
N GLU A 192 -7.99 2.54 5.19
CA GLU A 192 -7.59 3.27 3.99
C GLU A 192 -6.06 3.19 3.86
N VAL A 193 -5.60 2.39 2.89
CA VAL A 193 -4.19 2.20 2.58
C VAL A 193 -3.85 3.02 1.34
N GLU A 194 -3.07 4.09 1.50
CA GLU A 194 -2.54 4.87 0.39
C GLU A 194 -1.00 4.91 0.48
N PRO A 195 -0.25 4.23 -0.41
CA PRO A 195 1.21 4.17 -0.33
C PRO A 195 1.92 5.54 -0.28
N SER A 196 1.29 6.57 -0.84
CA SER A 196 1.79 7.95 -0.85
C SER A 196 1.41 8.78 0.38
N LYS A 197 0.30 8.47 1.07
CA LYS A 197 -0.20 9.24 2.23
C LYS A 197 -0.05 8.52 3.56
N GLY A 198 -0.24 7.20 3.58
CA GLY A 198 -0.10 6.36 4.76
C GLY A 198 -1.27 5.40 4.95
N LEU A 199 -1.46 4.98 6.20
CA LEU A 199 -2.50 4.10 6.66
C LEU A 199 -3.46 4.83 7.61
N TRP A 200 -4.75 4.74 7.34
CA TRP A 200 -5.79 5.44 8.09
C TRP A 200 -6.96 4.52 8.43
N LEU A 201 -7.68 4.85 9.50
CA LEU A 201 -8.99 4.30 9.83
C LEU A 201 -9.94 5.47 10.11
N GLY A 202 -10.81 5.80 9.13
CA GLY A 202 -11.56 7.05 9.17
C GLY A 202 -10.61 8.25 9.35
N SER A 203 -10.87 9.12 10.32
CA SER A 203 -10.03 10.28 10.61
C SER A 203 -8.73 9.97 11.39
N THR A 204 -8.52 8.73 11.82
CA THR A 204 -7.33 8.37 12.62
C THR A 204 -6.18 7.98 11.71
N ASN A 205 -5.09 8.76 11.74
CA ASN A 205 -3.82 8.36 11.13
C ASN A 205 -3.15 7.28 11.97
N LEU A 206 -2.99 6.09 11.40
CA LEU A 206 -2.25 4.99 12.04
C LEU A 206 -0.76 5.15 11.80
N ALA A 207 -0.38 5.35 10.54
CA ALA A 207 1.01 5.55 10.13
C ALA A 207 1.06 6.43 8.88
N TRP A 208 1.94 7.44 8.84
CA TRP A 208 2.14 8.27 7.65
C TRP A 208 3.14 7.62 6.69
N ALA A 209 2.93 7.76 5.38
CA ALA A 209 3.72 7.06 4.36
C ALA A 209 5.22 7.33 4.46
N GLY A 210 5.62 8.59 4.66
CA GLY A 210 7.03 8.93 4.77
C GLY A 210 7.71 8.28 5.99
N TRP A 211 6.97 7.98 7.07
CA TRP A 211 7.51 7.22 8.19
C TRP A 211 7.60 5.74 7.90
N ILE A 212 6.62 5.17 7.21
CA ILE A 212 6.72 3.80 6.73
C ILE A 212 7.98 3.67 5.86
N LYS A 213 8.19 4.59 4.90
CA LYS A 213 9.38 4.61 4.05
C LYS A 213 10.68 4.83 4.83
N GLU A 214 10.77 5.86 5.66
CA GLU A 214 11.97 6.14 6.45
C GLU A 214 12.37 4.97 7.37
N ARG A 215 11.37 4.29 7.94
CA ARG A 215 11.59 3.21 8.91
C ARG A 215 11.77 1.84 8.26
N PHE A 216 11.14 1.59 7.11
CA PHE A 216 11.21 0.33 6.40
C PHE A 216 12.33 0.30 5.36
N LEU A 217 12.47 1.37 4.57
CA LEU A 217 13.39 1.50 3.43
C LEU A 217 14.67 2.24 3.79
N GLU A 218 14.78 2.78 5.01
CA GLU A 218 15.88 3.65 5.44
C GLU A 218 16.06 4.90 4.56
N ASP A 219 15.09 5.15 3.67
CA ASP A 219 15.03 6.29 2.76
C ASP A 219 13.59 6.79 2.67
N ARG A 220 13.39 7.99 3.23
CA ARG A 220 12.11 8.70 3.23
C ARG A 220 11.64 9.07 1.82
N ASN A 221 12.55 9.24 0.88
CA ASN A 221 12.28 9.64 -0.50
C ASN A 221 12.24 8.47 -1.47
N SER A 222 12.32 7.22 -0.98
CA SER A 222 12.28 6.06 -1.84
C SER A 222 10.98 6.04 -2.65
N ASP A 223 11.10 5.78 -3.95
CA ASP A 223 9.97 5.65 -4.87
C ASP A 223 9.28 4.28 -4.77
N LEU A 224 9.81 3.38 -3.93
CA LEU A 224 9.26 2.04 -3.78
C LEU A 224 7.85 2.08 -3.18
N GLU A 225 6.96 1.35 -3.83
CA GLU A 225 5.61 1.12 -3.33
C GLU A 225 5.66 0.07 -2.23
N TRP A 226 4.96 0.37 -1.14
CA TRP A 226 4.75 -0.55 -0.03
C TRP A 226 3.29 -0.97 0.00
N ARG A 227 3.04 -2.16 0.55
CA ARG A 227 1.69 -2.69 0.76
C ARG A 227 1.53 -3.18 2.19
N LEU A 228 0.29 -3.12 2.68
CA LEU A 228 -0.10 -3.72 3.94
C LEU A 228 -0.55 -5.16 3.65
N ASP A 229 0.14 -6.15 4.21
CA ASP A 229 -0.22 -7.56 4.01
C ASP A 229 -1.20 -8.03 5.09
N GLU A 230 -0.88 -7.76 6.36
CA GLU A 230 -1.61 -8.31 7.50
C GLU A 230 -1.63 -7.32 8.67
N VAL A 231 -2.67 -7.40 9.49
CA VAL A 231 -2.77 -6.65 10.74
C VAL A 231 -3.02 -7.63 11.88
N TYR A 232 -2.26 -7.49 12.95
CA TYR A 232 -2.43 -8.23 14.19
C TYR A 232 -2.74 -7.27 15.32
N GLU A 233 -3.44 -7.75 16.34
CA GLU A 233 -3.86 -6.95 17.48
C GLU A 233 -3.71 -7.73 18.78
N ASP A 234 -3.15 -7.08 19.79
CA ASP A 234 -3.27 -7.52 21.18
C ASP A 234 -3.96 -6.45 22.05
N GLU A 235 -4.06 -6.69 23.36
CA GLU A 235 -4.72 -5.76 24.30
C GLU A 235 -4.09 -4.37 24.34
N ASN A 236 -2.88 -4.19 23.84
CA ASN A 236 -2.11 -2.96 23.93
C ASN A 236 -1.76 -2.39 22.55
N CYS A 237 -1.43 -3.16 21.53
CA CYS A 237 -0.88 -2.68 20.27
C CYS A 237 -1.58 -3.26 19.04
N LEU A 238 -1.51 -2.52 17.93
CA LEU A 238 -1.69 -3.09 16.58
C LEU A 238 -0.30 -3.35 16.00
N TYR A 239 -0.17 -4.41 15.21
CA TYR A 239 1.02 -4.74 14.46
C TYR A 239 0.66 -4.80 12.99
N LEU A 240 1.30 -3.98 12.20
CA LEU A 240 1.11 -3.85 10.76
C LEU A 240 2.25 -4.60 10.08
N SER A 241 1.91 -5.63 9.33
CA SER A 241 2.84 -6.28 8.42
C SER A 241 2.87 -5.50 7.11
N VAL A 242 4.01 -4.89 6.82
CA VAL A 242 4.23 -4.10 5.61
C VAL A 242 5.27 -4.79 4.77
N SER A 243 5.06 -4.86 3.45
CA SER A 243 6.05 -5.40 2.52
C SER A 243 6.32 -4.50 1.33
N THR A 244 7.49 -4.72 0.74
CA THR A 244 7.90 -4.20 -0.57
C THR A 244 8.50 -5.34 -1.39
N GLU A 245 8.48 -5.20 -2.72
CA GLU A 245 9.02 -6.23 -3.62
C GLU A 245 10.51 -6.46 -3.43
N GLU A 246 11.27 -5.41 -3.09
CA GLU A 246 12.74 -5.48 -3.01
C GLU A 246 13.28 -5.90 -1.63
N TYR A 247 12.62 -5.50 -0.54
CA TYR A 247 13.16 -5.68 0.82
C TYR A 247 12.40 -6.71 1.67
N GLY A 248 11.30 -7.27 1.15
CA GLY A 248 10.51 -8.28 1.83
C GLY A 248 9.45 -7.68 2.76
N GLN A 249 9.27 -8.24 3.94
CA GLN A 249 8.18 -7.98 4.89
C GLN A 249 8.74 -7.66 6.29
N ARG A 250 8.25 -6.59 6.92
CA ARG A 250 8.59 -6.20 8.31
C ARG A 250 7.34 -5.90 9.12
N LEU A 251 7.47 -6.00 10.44
CA LEU A 251 6.40 -5.72 11.38
C LEU A 251 6.57 -4.38 12.07
N VAL A 252 5.50 -3.60 12.04
CA VAL A 252 5.45 -2.24 12.54
C VAL A 252 4.42 -2.13 13.65
N SER A 253 4.78 -1.60 14.81
CA SER A 253 3.84 -1.49 15.94
C SER A 253 3.17 -0.11 16.03
N ILE A 254 1.86 -0.11 16.27
CA ILE A 254 1.09 1.08 16.62
C ILE A 254 0.97 1.13 18.15
N PRO A 255 1.30 2.28 18.78
CA PRO A 255 1.38 2.38 20.22
C PRO A 255 0.01 2.33 20.89
N PRO A 256 -0.05 2.02 22.20
CA PRO A 256 -1.31 1.70 22.85
C PRO A 256 -2.37 2.77 22.86
N ARG A 257 -1.95 4.03 22.92
CA ARG A 257 -2.87 5.16 22.83
C ARG A 257 -3.66 5.18 21.52
N LYS A 258 -3.01 4.96 20.37
CA LYS A 258 -3.66 4.91 19.05
C LYS A 258 -4.44 3.63 18.86
N THR A 259 -3.89 2.49 19.28
CA THR A 259 -4.60 1.20 19.27
C THR A 259 -5.93 1.28 20.03
N LYS A 260 -5.94 1.93 21.20
CA LYS A 260 -7.18 2.14 21.95
C LYS A 260 -8.18 3.00 21.16
N GLN A 261 -7.73 4.10 20.56
CA GLN A 261 -8.60 4.95 19.72
C GLN A 261 -9.22 4.17 18.55
N VAL A 262 -8.42 3.33 17.88
CA VAL A 262 -8.89 2.43 16.82
C VAL A 262 -9.92 1.44 17.33
N ARG A 263 -9.64 0.76 18.44
CA ARG A 263 -10.59 -0.16 19.06
C ARG A 263 -11.90 0.53 19.43
N ASP A 264 -11.82 1.71 20.04
CA ASP A 264 -13.00 2.49 20.41
C ASP A 264 -13.79 2.95 19.18
N GLN A 265 -13.16 3.12 18.02
CA GLN A 265 -13.82 3.41 16.74
C GLN A 265 -14.47 2.16 16.13
N LEU A 266 -13.75 1.03 16.11
CA LEU A 266 -14.26 -0.25 15.60
C LEU A 266 -15.41 -0.80 16.45
N ALA A 267 -15.29 -0.73 17.78
CA ALA A 267 -16.30 -1.21 18.73
C ALA A 267 -17.60 -0.42 18.67
N LYS A 268 -17.58 0.80 18.11
CA LYS A 268 -18.80 1.58 17.90
C LYS A 268 -19.57 1.14 16.65
N GLN A 269 -19.00 0.30 15.78
CA GLN A 269 -19.63 -0.13 14.52
C GLN A 269 -20.62 -1.31 14.69
N PRO A 270 -21.78 -1.30 14.00
CA PRO A 270 -22.21 -0.27 13.06
C PRO A 270 -22.59 1.05 13.76
N VAL A 271 -21.95 2.11 13.29
CA VAL A 271 -22.17 3.47 13.76
C VAL A 271 -23.18 4.10 12.81
N TYR A 272 -24.22 4.68 13.38
CA TYR A 272 -25.25 5.36 12.64
C TYR A 272 -25.11 6.88 12.77
N LEU A 273 -25.27 7.58 11.65
CA LEU A 273 -25.46 9.03 11.60
C LEU A 273 -26.90 9.33 11.99
N ILE A 274 -27.06 10.09 13.06
CA ILE A 274 -28.34 10.47 13.63
C ILE A 274 -28.69 11.88 13.18
N ALA A 275 -29.82 12.01 12.49
CA ALA A 275 -30.35 13.28 12.01
C ALA A 275 -31.39 13.89 12.96
N GLY A 276 -31.77 13.19 14.03
CA GLY A 276 -32.70 13.73 15.02
C GLY A 276 -33.30 12.67 15.94
N HIS A 277 -34.06 13.13 16.93
CA HIS A 277 -34.77 12.28 17.88
C HIS A 277 -36.14 12.88 18.22
N SER A 278 -37.13 12.03 18.49
CA SER A 278 -38.44 12.43 19.03
C SER A 278 -38.96 11.40 20.03
N LYS A 279 -39.79 11.84 20.96
CA LYS A 279 -40.55 10.95 21.86
C LYS A 279 -41.71 10.25 21.14
N ASN A 280 -42.14 10.76 19.98
CA ASN A 280 -43.24 10.23 19.19
C ASN A 280 -42.72 9.57 17.91
N LYS A 281 -43.09 8.30 17.71
CA LYS A 281 -42.71 7.51 16.52
C LYS A 281 -43.15 8.18 15.21
N ASP A 282 -44.36 8.75 15.17
CA ASP A 282 -44.91 9.35 13.96
C ASP A 282 -44.18 10.65 13.58
N GLU A 283 -43.71 11.40 14.57
CA GLU A 283 -42.89 12.59 14.34
C GLU A 283 -41.50 12.22 13.80
N ALA A 284 -40.89 11.17 14.35
CA ALA A 284 -39.62 10.65 13.83
C ALA A 284 -39.77 10.14 12.38
N ILE A 285 -40.87 9.46 12.06
CA ILE A 285 -41.18 9.02 10.69
C ILE A 285 -41.38 10.22 9.75
N LYS A 286 -42.12 11.25 10.17
CA LYS A 286 -42.30 12.48 9.38
C LYS A 286 -40.96 13.17 9.10
N LEU A 287 -40.12 13.35 10.12
CA LEU A 287 -38.78 13.91 9.96
C LEU A 287 -37.94 13.08 8.98
N ALA A 288 -37.97 11.76 9.10
CA ALA A 288 -37.29 10.86 8.18
C ALA A 288 -37.77 11.02 6.73
N GLN A 289 -39.10 11.11 6.51
CA GLN A 289 -39.68 11.34 5.18
C GLN A 289 -39.29 12.71 4.60
N GLU A 290 -39.29 13.77 5.42
CA GLU A 290 -38.87 15.11 5.02
C GLU A 290 -37.40 15.13 4.59
N LEU A 291 -36.52 14.46 5.35
CA LEU A 291 -35.10 14.33 5.03
C LEU A 291 -34.87 13.54 3.73
N ILE A 292 -35.58 12.43 3.53
CA ILE A 292 -35.49 11.65 2.28
C ILE A 292 -35.94 12.51 1.09
N LYS A 293 -37.06 13.24 1.21
CA LYS A 293 -37.55 14.15 0.16
C LYS A 293 -36.55 15.27 -0.12
N LYS A 294 -36.06 15.96 0.92
CA LYS A 294 -35.12 17.09 0.82
C LYS A 294 -33.81 16.68 0.15
N THR A 295 -33.28 15.52 0.51
CA THR A 295 -32.02 15.00 -0.05
C THR A 295 -32.20 14.27 -1.38
N LYS A 296 -33.42 14.19 -1.92
CA LYS A 296 -33.77 13.42 -3.13
C LYS A 296 -33.33 11.96 -3.04
N GLY A 297 -33.47 11.35 -1.87
CA GLY A 297 -33.09 9.97 -1.60
C GLY A 297 -31.59 9.70 -1.46
N LYS A 298 -30.75 10.73 -1.46
CA LYS A 298 -29.30 10.59 -1.20
C LYS A 298 -29.01 10.33 0.28
N PHE A 299 -29.89 10.74 1.18
CA PHE A 299 -29.85 10.40 2.60
C PHE A 299 -31.04 9.48 2.89
N ARG A 300 -30.77 8.22 3.20
CA ARG A 300 -31.80 7.21 3.42
C ARG A 300 -32.03 7.07 4.91
N CYS A 301 -33.28 7.22 5.36
CA CYS A 301 -33.57 7.23 6.78
C CYS A 301 -34.24 5.92 7.23
N GLU A 302 -33.81 5.43 8.38
CA GLU A 302 -34.49 4.43 9.19
C GLU A 302 -34.84 5.04 10.55
N VAL A 303 -35.95 4.61 11.16
CA VAL A 303 -36.32 5.04 12.50
C VAL A 303 -36.08 3.89 13.47
N TRP A 304 -35.31 4.15 14.53
CA TRP A 304 -34.97 3.18 15.56
C TRP A 304 -35.53 3.61 16.91
N SER A 305 -36.03 2.68 17.71
CA SER A 305 -36.23 2.93 19.14
C SER A 305 -34.89 2.78 19.88
N SER A 306 -34.61 3.67 20.83
CA SER A 306 -33.40 3.63 21.66
C SER A 306 -33.74 3.75 23.14
N GLY A 307 -33.14 2.87 23.94
CA GLY A 307 -33.22 2.88 25.40
C GLY A 307 -32.13 3.71 26.08
N ARG A 308 -31.20 4.30 25.32
CA ARG A 308 -30.00 4.97 25.84
C ARG A 308 -30.30 6.11 26.80
N TYR A 309 -31.45 6.76 26.67
CA TYR A 309 -31.80 7.95 27.43
C TYR A 309 -32.59 7.68 28.74
N ALA A 310 -32.97 6.44 29.01
CA ALA A 310 -33.69 5.97 30.21
C ALA A 310 -35.01 6.70 30.58
N ALA A 311 -35.87 5.97 31.31
CA ALA A 311 -37.27 6.22 31.68
C ALA A 311 -38.31 6.26 30.54
N GLU A 312 -37.99 6.83 29.37
CA GLU A 312 -38.93 6.90 28.23
C GLU A 312 -38.27 6.41 26.94
N MET A 313 -39.03 5.70 26.10
CA MET A 313 -38.57 5.24 24.78
C MET A 313 -38.45 6.44 23.83
N ILE A 314 -37.27 6.63 23.24
CA ILE A 314 -37.02 7.70 22.26
C ILE A 314 -36.83 7.07 20.88
N TYR A 315 -37.41 7.69 19.85
CA TYR A 315 -37.27 7.30 18.46
C TYR A 315 -36.23 8.17 17.78
N VAL A 316 -35.23 7.54 17.19
CA VAL A 316 -34.06 8.16 16.59
C VAL A 316 -34.13 7.99 15.07
N VAL A 317 -33.91 9.06 14.32
CA VAL A 317 -33.81 9.02 12.86
C VAL A 317 -32.35 8.82 12.48
N ALA A 318 -32.05 7.66 11.94
CA ALA A 318 -30.71 7.24 11.58
C ALA A 318 -30.57 7.06 10.06
N ASP A 319 -29.38 7.28 9.54
CA ASP A 319 -29.06 7.00 8.14
C ASP A 319 -28.81 5.50 7.92
N SER A 320 -29.53 4.88 7.00
CA SER A 320 -29.34 3.46 6.68
C SER A 320 -27.98 3.19 6.00
N ASP A 321 -27.41 4.20 5.35
CA ASP A 321 -26.14 4.12 4.61
C ASP A 321 -25.00 4.81 5.37
N SER A 322 -25.13 4.94 6.70
CA SER A 322 -24.18 5.63 7.58
C SER A 322 -22.73 5.21 7.36
N SER A 323 -22.48 3.92 7.12
CA SER A 323 -21.16 3.38 6.84
C SER A 323 -20.52 3.99 5.59
N GLN A 324 -21.30 4.24 4.52
CA GLN A 324 -20.79 4.85 3.30
C GLN A 324 -20.52 6.35 3.46
N HIS A 325 -21.35 7.05 4.22
CA HIS A 325 -21.18 8.48 4.47
C HIS A 325 -20.02 8.76 5.45
N LEU A 326 -19.83 7.88 6.45
CA LEU A 326 -18.70 7.92 7.37
C LEU A 326 -17.37 7.55 6.68
N ALA A 327 -17.35 6.51 5.84
CA ALA A 327 -16.14 6.03 5.15
C ALA A 327 -15.63 6.95 4.03
N ARG A 328 -16.33 8.05 3.71
CA ARG A 328 -15.93 8.98 2.64
C ARG A 328 -15.74 10.42 3.12
N PHE A 329 -15.57 10.63 4.43
CA PHE A 329 -15.46 11.97 5.04
C PHE A 329 -16.61 12.92 4.66
N ARG A 330 -17.78 12.39 4.33
CA ARG A 330 -18.93 13.21 3.91
C ARG A 330 -19.73 13.75 5.08
N PHE A 331 -19.20 13.77 6.30
CA PHE A 331 -19.97 14.21 7.46
C PHE A 331 -20.48 15.64 7.27
N GLU A 332 -19.59 16.61 7.04
CA GLU A 332 -19.95 18.01 6.79
C GLU A 332 -20.75 18.22 5.51
N GLU A 333 -20.50 17.41 4.46
CA GLU A 333 -21.27 17.46 3.22
C GLU A 333 -22.70 16.95 3.41
N THR A 334 -22.86 15.90 4.23
CA THR A 334 -24.14 15.28 4.57
C THR A 334 -24.93 16.20 5.50
N GLU A 335 -24.28 16.90 6.44
CA GLU A 335 -24.91 17.96 7.23
C GLU A 335 -25.39 19.12 6.36
N LYS A 336 -24.59 19.58 5.40
CA LYS A 336 -25.02 20.60 4.42
C LYS A 336 -26.19 20.13 3.56
N LEU A 337 -26.18 18.86 3.15
CA LEU A 337 -27.23 18.25 2.32
C LEU A 337 -28.56 18.11 3.08
N THR A 338 -28.49 17.61 4.32
CA THR A 338 -29.66 17.40 5.18
C THR A 338 -30.12 18.70 5.83
N GLY A 339 -29.22 19.67 6.00
CA GLY A 339 -29.44 20.91 6.75
C GLY A 339 -29.70 20.68 8.24
N VAL A 340 -29.17 19.58 8.78
CA VAL A 340 -29.29 19.21 10.19
C VAL A 340 -27.90 18.89 10.72
N ASP A 341 -27.67 19.23 11.99
CA ASP A 341 -26.47 18.85 12.73
C ASP A 341 -26.54 17.35 13.02
N LEU A 342 -25.58 16.59 12.48
CA LEU A 342 -25.59 15.13 12.59
C LEU A 342 -24.87 14.72 13.88
N SER A 343 -25.34 13.66 14.50
CA SER A 343 -24.64 13.06 15.64
C SER A 343 -24.38 11.58 15.38
N VAL A 344 -23.53 10.98 16.21
CA VAL A 344 -22.99 9.64 15.97
C VAL A 344 -23.47 8.70 17.09
N MET A 345 -24.12 7.59 16.74
CA MET A 345 -24.65 6.61 17.71
C MET A 345 -24.27 5.18 17.33
N SER A 346 -24.05 4.31 18.31
CA SER A 346 -23.74 2.90 18.07
C SER A 346 -25.03 2.09 17.93
N SER A 347 -25.02 1.06 17.09
CA SER A 347 -26.14 0.13 16.96
C SER A 347 -26.51 -0.60 18.25
N ALA A 348 -25.57 -0.73 19.20
CA ALA A 348 -25.82 -1.31 20.51
C ALA A 348 -26.88 -0.52 21.31
N ASP A 349 -27.10 0.74 20.96
CA ASP A 349 -28.08 1.62 21.59
C ASP A 349 -29.49 1.50 20.97
N PHE A 350 -29.66 0.68 19.93
CA PHE A 350 -30.92 0.50 19.21
C PHE A 350 -31.66 -0.78 19.60
N SER A 351 -33.00 -0.74 19.55
CA SER A 351 -33.85 -1.86 19.95
C SER A 351 -34.75 -2.33 18.79
N GLU A 352 -35.66 -1.49 18.29
CA GLU A 352 -36.59 -1.86 17.21
C GLU A 352 -36.45 -0.95 15.99
N ARG A 353 -36.50 -1.54 14.80
CA ARG A 353 -36.37 -0.84 13.51
C ARG A 353 -37.73 -0.62 12.85
N THR A 354 -37.93 0.56 12.28
CA THR A 354 -39.04 0.86 11.37
C THR A 354 -38.50 1.42 10.06
N GLU A 355 -38.77 0.72 8.96
CA GLU A 355 -38.44 1.20 7.62
C GLU A 355 -39.39 2.33 7.21
N VAL A 356 -38.82 3.40 6.67
CA VAL A 356 -39.58 4.55 6.19
C VAL A 356 -39.74 4.45 4.68
N LYS A 357 -40.97 4.16 4.23
CA LYS A 357 -41.33 4.20 2.81
C LYS A 357 -41.81 5.60 2.45
N VAL A 358 -41.21 6.19 1.43
CA VAL A 358 -41.78 7.39 0.79
C VAL A 358 -42.84 6.88 -0.19
N SER A 359 -44.11 7.17 0.10
CA SER A 359 -45.19 6.95 -0.85
C SER A 359 -44.89 7.74 -2.12
N ALA A 360 -44.82 7.05 -3.27
CA ALA A 360 -44.64 7.68 -4.56
C ALA A 360 -45.79 8.67 -4.79
N GLU A 361 -45.52 9.97 -4.64
CA GLU A 361 -46.38 11.00 -5.20
C GLU A 361 -46.39 10.75 -6.71
N LYS A 362 -47.53 10.31 -7.23
CA LYS A 362 -47.79 10.32 -8.68
C LYS A 362 -47.72 11.78 -9.11
N GLU A 363 -46.67 12.14 -9.84
CA GLU A 363 -46.61 13.40 -10.60
C GLU A 363 -47.78 13.53 -11.57
#